data_AF-A0A932VPX8-F1
#
_entry.id   AF-A0A932VPX8-F1
#
_cell.length_a   1.000
_cell.length_b   1.000
_cell.length_c   1.000
_cell.angle_alpha   90.00
_cell.angle_beta   90.00
_cell.angle_gamma   90.00
#
_symmetry.space_group_name_H-M   'P 1'
#
loop_
_entity.id
_entity.type
_entity.pdbx_description
1 polymer ?
#
loop_
_entity_poly.entity_id
_entity_poly.type
_entity_poly.pdbx_seq_one_letter_code
_entity_poly.pdbx_strand_id
1 'polypeptide(L)'
;MATYDKFKFDAVFGADSIGDTPEERAATSTKRYVRGQDEIAEDSDAATGYKMSAKEALETFGFDILFEAVDDGSAIIVCDHDEPMASLKQRRLALNLTTYEVAERAKVKIIEVVKAEDPRYRSSIHVLRKMAVVLGLNPGTIGFKKMDLVKNGGN
;
A
#
# COMPACT_ATOMS: atom_id res chain seq x y z
N MET A 1 -6.82 20.65 -12.63
CA MET A 1 -6.19 20.35 -11.33
C MET A 1 -7.27 20.50 -10.28
N ALA A 2 -7.52 19.48 -9.45
CA ALA A 2 -8.41 19.65 -8.31
C ALA A 2 -7.73 20.63 -7.33
N THR A 3 -8.37 21.75 -7.05
CA THR A 3 -7.91 22.69 -6.03
C THR A 3 -8.39 22.15 -4.69
N TYR A 4 -7.50 21.51 -3.95
CA TYR A 4 -7.80 21.12 -2.56
C TYR A 4 -7.68 22.35 -1.66
N ASP A 5 -8.58 22.48 -0.69
CA ASP A 5 -8.49 23.57 0.28
C ASP A 5 -7.40 23.29 1.33
N LYS A 6 -6.97 24.36 2.01
CA LYS A 6 -5.93 24.30 3.05
C LYS A 6 -6.30 23.34 4.19
N PHE A 7 -7.58 23.22 4.53
CA PHE A 7 -8.04 22.36 5.61
C PHE A 7 -7.77 20.88 5.29
N LYS A 8 -8.03 20.45 4.05
CA LYS A 8 -7.71 19.09 3.61
C LYS A 8 -6.21 18.82 3.60
N PHE A 9 -5.40 19.78 3.18
CA PHE A 9 -3.94 19.64 3.26
C PHE A 9 -3.44 19.52 4.68
N ASP A 10 -3.93 20.36 5.59
CA ASP A 10 -3.53 20.33 6.99
C ASP A 10 -3.99 19.00 7.66
N ALA A 11 -5.14 18.45 7.27
CA ALA A 11 -5.60 17.14 7.72
C ALA A 11 -4.68 16.00 7.24
N VAL A 12 -4.36 15.96 5.94
CA VAL A 12 -3.59 14.86 5.33
C VAL A 12 -2.09 14.94 5.61
N PHE A 13 -1.52 16.14 5.64
CA PHE A 13 -0.08 16.35 5.71
C PHE A 13 0.38 17.00 7.02
N GLY A 14 -0.56 17.44 7.86
CA GLY A 14 -0.28 18.20 9.07
C GLY A 14 -0.18 19.70 8.78
N ALA A 15 -0.60 20.51 9.74
CA ALA A 15 -0.63 21.98 9.62
C ALA A 15 0.77 22.60 9.41
N ASP A 16 1.83 21.90 9.83
CA ASP A 16 3.22 22.37 9.72
C ASP A 16 3.86 22.06 8.34
N SER A 17 3.17 21.30 7.48
CA SER A 17 3.64 21.04 6.11
C SER A 17 3.56 22.29 5.24
N ILE A 18 4.44 22.42 4.25
CA ILE A 18 4.60 23.63 3.41
C ILE A 18 4.37 23.28 1.94
N GLY A 19 3.64 24.13 1.22
CA GLY A 19 3.40 23.99 -0.23
C GLY A 19 1.97 24.30 -0.64
N ASP A 20 1.77 24.46 -1.94
CA ASP A 20 0.45 24.74 -2.55
C ASP A 20 -0.10 23.51 -3.30
N THR A 21 0.70 22.45 -3.40
CA THR A 21 0.33 21.17 -4.02
C THR A 21 0.40 20.01 -3.02
N PRO A 22 -0.35 18.91 -3.25
CA PRO A 22 -0.21 17.69 -2.45
C PRO A 22 1.23 17.19 -2.37
N GLU A 23 1.97 17.24 -3.48
CA GLU A 23 3.33 16.74 -3.58
C GLU A 23 4.32 17.56 -2.73
N GLU A 24 4.21 18.88 -2.75
CA GLU A 24 5.05 19.77 -1.93
C GLU A 24 4.75 19.58 -0.43
N ARG A 25 3.47 19.50 -0.08
CA ARG A 25 3.03 19.25 1.30
C ARG A 25 3.49 17.88 1.80
N ALA A 26 3.35 16.84 0.98
CA ALA A 26 3.80 15.50 1.34
C ALA A 26 5.33 15.40 1.52
N ALA A 27 6.11 16.17 0.74
CA ALA A 27 7.56 16.18 0.82
C ALA A 27 8.10 16.83 2.11
N THR A 28 7.33 17.75 2.71
CA THR A 28 7.69 18.46 3.95
C THR A 28 6.96 17.94 5.19
N SER A 29 5.99 17.05 5.01
CA SER A 29 5.19 16.47 6.08
C SER A 29 6.00 15.53 6.98
N THR A 30 5.73 15.60 8.27
CA THR A 30 6.20 14.63 9.28
C THR A 30 5.18 13.54 9.57
N LYS A 31 3.95 13.63 9.01
CA LYS A 31 2.93 12.61 9.19
C LYS A 31 3.37 11.29 8.56
N ARG A 32 2.89 10.21 9.17
CA ARG A 32 3.11 8.84 8.70
C ARG A 32 1.80 8.15 8.54
N TYR A 33 1.80 7.17 7.64
CA TYR A 33 0.66 6.32 7.38
C TYR A 33 1.05 4.87 7.62
N VAL A 34 0.09 4.06 8.03
CA VAL A 34 0.27 2.63 8.22
C VAL A 34 -0.60 1.89 7.24
N ARG A 35 0.05 1.06 6.44
CA ARG A 35 -0.58 0.19 5.46
C ARG A 35 -0.76 -1.22 6.04
N GLY A 36 -2.00 -1.72 6.02
CA GLY A 36 -2.35 -3.13 6.20
C GLY A 36 -2.34 -3.90 4.86
N GLN A 37 -2.90 -5.10 4.85
CA GLN A 37 -3.12 -5.80 3.57
C GLN A 37 -4.21 -5.07 2.75
N ASP A 38 -5.29 -4.68 3.43
CA ASP A 38 -6.57 -4.32 2.83
C ASP A 38 -6.94 -2.84 3.04
N GLU A 39 -6.17 -2.13 3.87
CA GLU A 39 -6.47 -0.76 4.30
C GLU A 39 -5.21 0.08 4.51
N ILE A 40 -5.40 1.39 4.56
CA ILE A 40 -4.40 2.37 5.02
C ILE A 40 -5.04 3.30 6.05
N ALA A 41 -4.28 3.69 7.06
CA ALA A 41 -4.69 4.62 8.12
C ALA A 41 -3.56 5.58 8.48
N GLU A 42 -3.86 6.65 9.22
CA GLU A 42 -2.83 7.47 9.87
C GLU A 42 -2.06 6.62 10.91
N ASP A 43 -0.75 6.83 11.03
CA ASP A 43 0.09 6.09 11.97
C ASP A 43 -0.31 6.40 13.43
N SER A 44 -0.28 5.37 14.26
CA SER A 44 -0.48 5.48 15.71
C SER A 44 0.44 4.50 16.43
N ASP A 45 0.63 4.70 17.74
CA ASP A 45 1.51 3.84 18.55
C ASP A 45 1.07 2.36 18.57
N ALA A 46 -0.24 2.10 18.41
CA ALA A 46 -0.80 0.76 18.38
C ALA A 46 -0.71 0.10 16.98
N ALA A 47 -0.38 0.86 15.93
CA ALA A 47 -0.44 0.38 14.56
C ALA A 47 0.75 -0.53 14.22
N THR A 48 0.47 -1.75 13.76
CA THR A 48 1.49 -2.78 13.50
C THR A 48 1.77 -3.02 12.01
N GLY A 49 1.13 -2.28 11.10
CA GLY A 49 1.29 -2.44 9.66
C GLY A 49 2.62 -1.89 9.12
N TYR A 50 2.69 -1.72 7.80
CA TYR A 50 3.86 -1.10 7.17
C TYR A 50 3.77 0.42 7.26
N LYS A 51 4.73 1.03 7.95
CA LYS A 51 4.82 2.50 8.10
C LYS A 51 5.41 3.14 6.85
N MET A 52 4.74 4.18 6.37
CA MET A 52 5.06 4.97 5.18
C MET A 52 5.17 6.45 5.56
N SER A 53 6.05 7.18 4.90
CA SER A 53 5.98 8.65 4.90
C SER A 53 4.74 9.13 4.14
N ALA A 54 4.28 10.34 4.42
CA ALA A 54 3.20 10.96 3.66
C ALA A 54 3.49 11.01 2.15
N LYS A 55 4.75 11.25 1.77
CA LYS A 55 5.20 11.21 0.37
C LYS A 55 5.00 9.84 -0.27
N GLU A 56 5.52 8.77 0.35
CA GLU A 56 5.36 7.40 -0.17
C GLU A 56 3.87 7.01 -0.26
N ALA A 57 3.07 7.41 0.75
CA ALA A 57 1.65 7.13 0.78
C ALA A 57 0.92 7.87 -0.35
N LEU A 58 1.24 9.15 -0.60
CA LEU A 58 0.64 9.94 -1.67
C LEU A 58 0.99 9.38 -3.04
N GLU A 59 2.26 9.05 -3.28
CA GLU A 59 2.71 8.46 -4.55
C GLU A 59 2.01 7.13 -4.84
N THR A 60 1.74 6.35 -3.78
CA THR A 60 1.11 5.04 -3.87
C THR A 60 -0.40 5.12 -4.06
N PHE A 61 -1.11 5.82 -3.18
CA PHE A 61 -2.57 5.76 -3.05
C PHE A 61 -3.28 6.99 -3.64
N GLY A 62 -2.58 8.10 -3.79
CA GLY A 62 -3.18 9.37 -4.19
C GLY A 62 -3.89 10.08 -3.04
N PHE A 63 -4.17 11.36 -3.25
CA PHE A 63 -4.65 12.26 -2.20
C PHE A 63 -6.01 11.85 -1.63
N ASP A 64 -6.95 11.44 -2.48
CA ASP A 64 -8.33 11.15 -2.06
C ASP A 64 -8.39 9.98 -1.07
N ILE A 65 -7.61 8.91 -1.30
CA ILE A 65 -7.52 7.77 -0.38
C ILE A 65 -6.88 8.20 0.95
N LEU A 66 -5.85 9.06 0.91
CA LEU A 66 -5.26 9.55 2.15
C LEU A 66 -6.24 10.42 2.92
N PHE A 67 -7.00 11.27 2.24
CA PHE A 67 -8.01 12.11 2.87
C PHE A 67 -9.11 11.26 3.52
N GLU A 68 -9.64 10.26 2.82
CA GLU A 68 -10.57 9.27 3.38
C GLU A 68 -9.98 8.59 4.63
N ALA A 69 -8.71 8.19 4.57
CA ALA A 69 -8.05 7.54 5.70
C ALA A 69 -7.95 8.43 6.95
N VAL A 70 -7.86 9.75 6.79
CA VAL A 70 -7.84 10.67 7.94
C VAL A 70 -9.26 11.03 8.41
N ASP A 71 -10.21 11.14 7.48
CA ASP A 71 -11.60 11.52 7.77
C ASP A 71 -12.37 10.38 8.45
N ASP A 72 -12.26 9.17 7.90
CA ASP A 72 -12.97 7.96 8.38
C ASP A 72 -12.12 7.11 9.34
N GLY A 73 -10.85 7.49 9.55
CA GLY A 73 -9.87 6.78 10.38
C GLY A 73 -9.14 5.63 9.66
N SER A 74 -9.65 5.18 8.51
CA SER A 74 -8.98 4.26 7.59
C SER A 74 -9.65 4.30 6.21
N ALA A 75 -8.90 4.01 5.15
CA ALA A 75 -9.43 3.82 3.81
C ALA A 75 -9.16 2.39 3.32
N ILE A 76 -10.15 1.76 2.69
CA ILE A 76 -10.02 0.41 2.12
C ILE A 76 -9.29 0.51 0.78
N ILE A 77 -8.24 -0.30 0.59
CA ILE A 77 -7.38 -0.33 -0.61
C ILE A 77 -7.39 -1.69 -1.30
N VAL A 78 -8.38 -2.53 -1.04
CA VAL A 78 -8.50 -3.85 -1.70
C VAL A 78 -8.77 -3.66 -3.19
N CYS A 79 -7.94 -4.27 -4.03
CA CYS A 79 -8.13 -4.23 -5.48
C CYS A 79 -9.00 -5.38 -6.00
N ASP A 80 -8.76 -6.59 -5.52
CA ASP A 80 -9.41 -7.82 -5.98
C ASP A 80 -9.38 -8.84 -4.83
N HIS A 81 -10.35 -9.75 -4.81
CA HIS A 81 -10.42 -10.87 -3.88
C HIS A 81 -9.19 -11.79 -3.97
N ASP A 82 -8.65 -11.98 -5.18
CA ASP A 82 -7.55 -12.92 -5.43
C ASP A 82 -6.15 -12.27 -5.29
N GLU A 83 -6.08 -10.97 -5.10
CA GLU A 83 -4.84 -10.25 -4.81
C GLU A 83 -4.62 -10.18 -3.29
N PRO A 84 -3.40 -10.42 -2.77
CA PRO A 84 -2.11 -10.47 -3.46
C PRO A 84 -1.70 -11.87 -4.00
N MET A 85 -2.52 -12.89 -3.81
CA MET A 85 -2.17 -14.30 -4.09
C MET A 85 -1.79 -14.50 -5.56
N ALA A 86 -2.61 -13.99 -6.48
CA ALA A 86 -2.41 -14.18 -7.91
C ALA A 86 -1.06 -13.63 -8.36
N SER A 87 -0.76 -12.37 -8.03
CA SER A 87 0.51 -11.71 -8.36
C SER A 87 1.73 -12.42 -7.78
N LEU A 88 1.68 -12.84 -6.51
CA LEU A 88 2.79 -13.55 -5.87
C LEU A 88 3.06 -14.90 -6.54
N LYS A 89 2.01 -15.71 -6.71
CA LYS A 89 2.11 -17.05 -7.28
C LYS A 89 2.57 -17.01 -8.74
N GLN A 90 1.98 -16.12 -9.54
CA GLN A 90 2.36 -15.94 -10.94
C GLN A 90 3.84 -15.55 -11.05
N ARG A 91 4.29 -14.58 -10.24
CA ARG A 91 5.67 -14.11 -10.31
C ARG A 91 6.67 -15.16 -9.85
N ARG A 92 6.35 -15.92 -8.79
CA ARG A 92 7.18 -17.04 -8.33
C ARG A 92 7.35 -18.09 -9.43
N LEU A 93 6.25 -18.49 -10.06
CA LEU A 93 6.28 -19.47 -11.16
C LEU A 93 7.07 -18.95 -12.37
N ALA A 94 6.92 -17.67 -12.73
CA ALA A 94 7.66 -17.05 -13.83
C ALA A 94 9.18 -17.01 -13.57
N LEU A 95 9.60 -16.95 -12.30
CA LEU A 95 11.01 -17.00 -11.89
C LEU A 95 11.52 -18.44 -11.68
N ASN A 96 10.70 -19.47 -11.92
CA ASN A 96 10.99 -20.88 -11.66
C ASN A 96 11.44 -21.16 -10.20
N LEU A 97 10.87 -20.44 -9.23
CA LEU A 97 11.20 -20.63 -7.82
C LEU A 97 10.19 -21.57 -7.14
N THR A 98 10.69 -22.42 -6.26
CA THR A 98 9.88 -23.19 -5.32
C THR A 98 9.41 -22.31 -4.15
N THR A 99 8.35 -22.73 -3.46
CA THR A 99 7.90 -22.05 -2.24
C THR A 99 8.96 -22.07 -1.13
N TYR A 100 9.78 -23.14 -1.08
CA TYR A 100 10.91 -23.24 -0.16
C TYR A 100 11.98 -22.18 -0.46
N GLU A 101 12.38 -22.01 -1.72
CA GLU A 101 13.38 -21.00 -2.09
C GLU A 101 12.91 -19.58 -1.82
N VAL A 102 11.62 -19.29 -2.05
CA VAL A 102 11.04 -17.99 -1.67
C VAL A 102 11.09 -17.80 -0.16
N ALA A 103 10.71 -18.81 0.62
CA ALA A 103 10.72 -18.75 2.08
C ALA A 103 12.12 -18.46 2.65
N GLU A 104 13.13 -19.19 2.17
CA GLU A 104 14.54 -19.01 2.53
C GLU A 104 15.03 -17.59 2.20
N ARG A 105 14.80 -17.12 0.97
CA ARG A 105 15.25 -15.78 0.52
C ARG A 105 14.51 -14.65 1.25
N ALA A 106 13.21 -14.83 1.52
CA ALA A 106 12.38 -13.84 2.20
C ALA A 106 12.55 -13.87 3.73
N LYS A 107 13.25 -14.88 4.28
CA LYS A 107 13.38 -15.13 5.72
C LYS A 107 12.01 -15.21 6.41
N VAL A 108 11.14 -16.03 5.85
CA VAL A 108 9.79 -16.36 6.37
C VAL A 108 9.64 -17.88 6.42
N LYS A 109 8.66 -18.38 7.15
CA LYS A 109 8.36 -19.82 7.18
C LYS A 109 7.71 -20.23 5.86
N ILE A 110 8.01 -21.44 5.39
CA ILE A 110 7.37 -21.99 4.18
C ILE A 110 5.84 -21.97 4.24
N ILE A 111 5.25 -22.18 5.43
CA ILE A 111 3.81 -22.11 5.62
C ILE A 111 3.24 -20.70 5.38
N GLU A 112 4.03 -19.65 5.61
CA GLU A 112 3.63 -18.26 5.32
C GLU A 112 3.58 -18.01 3.81
N VAL A 113 4.51 -18.58 3.04
CA VAL A 113 4.49 -18.52 1.57
C VAL A 113 3.29 -19.29 1.02
N VAL A 114 3.03 -20.50 1.52
CA VAL A 114 1.87 -21.31 1.09
C VAL A 114 0.56 -20.58 1.38
N LYS A 115 0.42 -19.96 2.56
CA LYS A 115 -0.76 -19.17 2.91
C LYS A 115 -0.90 -17.91 2.05
N ALA A 116 0.19 -17.21 1.76
CA ALA A 116 0.17 -16.02 0.90
C ALA A 116 -0.22 -16.34 -0.56
N GLU A 117 -0.04 -17.59 -1.00
CA GLU A 117 -0.44 -18.08 -2.32
C GLU A 117 -1.79 -18.84 -2.32
N ASP A 118 -2.57 -18.71 -1.25
CA ASP A 118 -3.87 -19.36 -1.09
C ASP A 118 -4.94 -18.32 -0.71
N PRO A 119 -5.99 -18.13 -1.53
CA PRO A 119 -7.00 -17.08 -1.32
C PRO A 119 -7.80 -17.26 -0.03
N ARG A 120 -7.75 -18.43 0.62
CA ARG A 120 -8.47 -18.68 1.88
C ARG A 120 -7.78 -18.09 3.10
N TYR A 121 -6.53 -17.63 2.97
CA TYR A 121 -5.74 -17.14 4.09
C TYR A 121 -5.34 -15.69 3.91
N ARG A 122 -5.54 -14.92 4.97
CA ARG A 122 -4.96 -13.58 5.09
C ARG A 122 -3.51 -13.69 5.56
N SER A 123 -2.64 -12.92 4.94
CA SER A 123 -1.21 -12.85 5.29
C SER A 123 -0.87 -11.47 5.85
N SER A 124 0.10 -11.41 6.75
CA SER A 124 0.54 -10.10 7.24
C SER A 124 1.20 -9.31 6.12
N ILE A 125 1.00 -7.99 6.10
CA ILE A 125 1.63 -7.11 5.10
C ILE A 125 3.16 -7.22 5.11
N HIS A 126 3.76 -7.51 6.26
CA HIS A 126 5.21 -7.72 6.39
C HIS A 126 5.69 -8.97 5.65
N VAL A 127 4.95 -10.08 5.73
CA VAL A 127 5.25 -11.30 4.97
C VAL A 127 5.12 -11.02 3.48
N LEU A 128 4.01 -10.41 3.06
CA LEU A 128 3.74 -10.07 1.66
C LEU A 128 4.83 -9.17 1.07
N ARG A 129 5.29 -8.16 1.82
CA ARG A 129 6.38 -7.28 1.42
C ARG A 129 7.71 -8.01 1.26
N LYS A 130 8.08 -8.87 2.21
CA LYS A 130 9.30 -9.68 2.13
C LYS A 130 9.29 -10.57 0.89
N MET A 131 8.15 -11.20 0.61
CA MET A 131 7.98 -12.01 -0.60
C MET A 131 8.05 -11.14 -1.87
N ALA A 132 7.37 -9.99 -1.89
CA ALA A 132 7.38 -9.07 -3.03
C ALA A 132 8.81 -8.64 -3.41
N VAL A 133 9.66 -8.32 -2.42
CA VAL A 133 11.07 -7.99 -2.66
C VAL A 133 11.82 -9.13 -3.34
N VAL A 134 11.69 -10.36 -2.85
CA VAL A 134 12.35 -11.55 -3.44
C VAL A 134 11.87 -11.82 -4.86
N LEU A 135 10.59 -11.55 -5.13
CA LEU A 135 9.96 -11.77 -6.43
C LEU A 135 10.15 -10.59 -7.41
N GLY A 136 10.82 -9.52 -6.99
CA GLY A 136 11.00 -8.31 -7.79
C GLY A 136 9.69 -7.58 -8.09
N LEU A 137 8.72 -7.67 -7.18
CA LEU A 137 7.47 -6.90 -7.19
C LEU A 137 7.64 -5.66 -6.30
N ASN A 138 6.83 -4.62 -6.54
CA ASN A 138 6.84 -3.45 -5.69
C ASN A 138 6.16 -3.76 -4.33
N PRO A 139 6.89 -3.72 -3.19
CA PRO A 139 6.32 -4.04 -1.88
C PRO A 139 5.34 -2.97 -1.37
N GLY A 140 5.42 -1.73 -1.87
CA GLY A 140 4.48 -0.66 -1.53
C GLY A 140 3.08 -0.93 -2.07
N THR A 141 2.99 -1.54 -3.25
CA THR A 141 1.74 -1.71 -4.00
C THR A 141 1.24 -3.15 -4.08
N ILE A 142 1.89 -4.13 -3.43
CA ILE A 142 1.45 -5.52 -3.50
C ILE A 142 0.01 -5.68 -2.99
N GLY A 143 -0.89 -6.29 -3.77
CA GLY A 143 -2.31 -6.39 -3.44
C GLY A 143 -3.14 -5.15 -3.73
N PHE A 144 -2.52 -4.07 -4.23
CA PHE A 144 -3.17 -2.84 -4.63
C PHE A 144 -2.90 -2.55 -6.10
N LYS A 145 -3.95 -2.28 -6.87
CA LYS A 145 -3.82 -1.70 -8.21
C LYS A 145 -4.35 -0.29 -8.10
N LYS A 146 -3.51 0.68 -8.46
CA LYS A 146 -3.99 2.04 -8.69
C LYS A 146 -5.09 1.91 -9.74
N MET A 147 -6.34 2.19 -9.36
CA MET A 147 -7.38 2.35 -10.37
C MET A 147 -6.88 3.46 -11.28
N ASP A 148 -6.54 3.13 -12.53
CA ASP A 148 -6.35 4.15 -13.52
C ASP A 148 -7.68 4.88 -13.60
N LEU A 149 -7.74 6.10 -13.06
CA LEU A 149 -8.77 7.07 -13.41
C LEU A 149 -8.55 7.44 -14.88
N VAL A 150 -8.72 6.46 -15.79
CA VAL A 150 -8.92 6.73 -17.20
C VAL A 150 -10.25 7.43 -17.25
N LYS A 151 -10.17 8.73 -17.53
CA LYS A 151 -11.27 9.57 -17.94
C LYS A 151 -12.16 8.77 -18.89
N ASN A 152 -13.36 8.43 -18.45
CA ASN A 152 -14.49 8.18 -19.36
C ASN A 152 -14.84 9.53 -20.02
N GLY A 153 -13.99 9.96 -20.94
CA GLY A 153 -14.23 11.05 -21.88
C GLY A 153 -14.48 10.45 -23.25
N GLY A 154 -15.57 9.70 -23.36
CA GLY A 154 -15.97 9.01 -24.59
C GLY A 154 -17.48 8.87 -24.65
N ASN A 155 -18.16 9.97 -24.97
CA ASN A 155 -19.19 10.00 -26.00
C ASN A 155 -19.41 11.45 -26.47
#